data_AF-A0A5B0P8C6-F1
#
_entry.id   AF-A0A5B0P8C6-F1
#
_cell.length_a   1.000
_cell.length_b   1.000
_cell.length_c   1.000
_cell.angle_alpha   90.00
_cell.angle_beta   90.00
_cell.angle_gamma   90.00
#
_symmetry.space_group_name_H-M   'P 1'
#
loop_
_entity.id
_entity.type
_entity.pdbx_description
1 polymer ?
#
loop_
_entity_poly.entity_id
_entity_poly.type
_entity_poly.pdbx_seq_one_letter_code
_entity_poly.pdbx_strand_id
1 'polypeptide(L)'
;MSVSIKAFTPIQLLWLKDMQLWVDKILEEVEPAPTKESPCPDASGWEGHIITQGKINSGAPDLRIPLSAVPNVMACWNARRNRLGRGPIVPIGIPDAGSSGHAGGAAQY
;
A
#
# COMPACT_ATOMS: atom_id res chain seq x y z
N MET A 1 -5.09 -17.93 -27.61
CA MET A 1 -4.83 -18.87 -26.50
C MET A 1 -5.85 -18.56 -25.41
N SER A 2 -6.77 -19.49 -25.11
CA SER A 2 -7.76 -19.28 -24.05
C SER A 2 -7.11 -19.59 -22.71
N VAL A 3 -7.00 -18.61 -21.82
CA VAL A 3 -6.44 -18.81 -20.47
C VAL A 3 -7.51 -19.49 -19.65
N SER A 4 -7.35 -20.80 -19.39
CA SER A 4 -8.19 -21.52 -18.44
C SER A 4 -7.86 -21.02 -17.03
N ILE A 5 -8.60 -20.01 -16.55
CA ILE A 5 -8.52 -19.57 -15.16
C ILE A 5 -9.07 -20.71 -14.30
N LYS A 6 -8.20 -21.46 -13.61
CA LYS A 6 -8.65 -22.40 -12.59
C LYS A 6 -9.32 -21.59 -11.49
N ALA A 7 -10.60 -21.88 -11.23
CA ALA A 7 -11.31 -21.26 -10.12
C ALA A 7 -10.62 -21.59 -8.79
N PHE A 8 -10.53 -20.60 -7.90
CA PHE A 8 -9.99 -20.81 -6.56
C PHE A 8 -10.90 -21.73 -5.75
N THR A 9 -10.28 -22.62 -4.97
CA THR A 9 -11.01 -23.45 -4.00
C THR A 9 -11.54 -22.58 -2.86
N PRO A 10 -12.54 -23.06 -2.09
CA PRO A 10 -13.03 -22.34 -0.92
C PRO A 10 -11.93 -21.97 0.09
N ILE A 11 -10.95 -22.86 0.30
CA ILE A 11 -9.82 -22.63 1.21
C ILE A 11 -8.92 -21.51 0.68
N GLN A 12 -8.63 -21.49 -0.62
CA GLN A 12 -7.84 -20.42 -1.23
C GLN A 12 -8.56 -19.06 -1.14
N LEU A 13 -9.88 -19.04 -1.37
CA LEU A 13 -10.69 -17.84 -1.23
C LEU A 13 -10.74 -17.33 0.21
N LEU A 14 -10.84 -18.24 1.18
CA LEU A 14 -10.83 -17.87 2.60
C LEU A 14 -9.47 -17.25 2.98
N TRP A 15 -8.37 -17.89 2.59
CA TRP A 15 -7.04 -17.36 2.86
C TRP A 15 -6.81 -15.99 2.21
N LEU A 16 -7.24 -15.78 0.96
CA LEU A 16 -7.14 -14.48 0.30
C LEU A 16 -7.92 -13.38 1.04
N LYS A 17 -9.12 -13.70 1.55
CA LYS A 17 -9.91 -12.77 2.37
C LYS A 17 -9.22 -12.45 3.69
N ASP A 18 -8.68 -13.46 4.36
CA ASP A 18 -7.97 -13.27 5.63
C ASP A 18 -6.72 -12.40 5.45
N MET A 19 -5.97 -12.59 4.35
CA MET A 19 -4.83 -11.74 4.02
C MET A 19 -5.26 -10.30 3.71
N GLN A 20 -6.37 -10.10 3.00
CA GLN A 20 -6.89 -8.74 2.76
C GLN A 20 -7.28 -8.04 4.07
N LEU A 21 -8.00 -8.73 4.96
CA LEU A 21 -8.38 -8.20 6.27
C LEU A 21 -7.15 -7.86 7.12
N TRP A 22 -6.12 -8.70 7.06
CA TRP A 22 -4.87 -8.46 7.76
C TRP A 22 -4.15 -7.20 7.23
N VAL A 23 -4.09 -7.02 5.90
CA VAL A 23 -3.55 -5.81 5.27
C VAL A 23 -4.34 -4.58 5.70
N ASP A 24 -5.67 -4.64 5.66
CA ASP A 24 -6.52 -3.51 6.02
C ASP A 24 -6.27 -3.07 7.47
N LYS A 25 -6.13 -4.02 8.40
CA LYS A 25 -5.80 -3.75 9.81
C LYS A 25 -4.44 -3.07 9.97
N ILE A 26 -3.39 -3.58 9.31
CA ILE A 26 -2.05 -2.97 9.37
C ILE A 26 -2.10 -1.53 8.85
N LEU A 27 -2.82 -1.29 7.74
CA LEU A 27 -2.93 0.04 7.17
C LEU A 27 -3.77 0.99 8.03
N GLU A 28 -4.71 0.49 8.83
CA GLU A 28 -5.40 1.30 9.84
C GLU A 28 -4.49 1.79 10.96
N GLU A 29 -3.52 0.97 11.36
CA GLU A 29 -2.53 1.31 12.38
C GLU A 29 -1.49 2.30 11.84
N VAL A 30 -1.02 2.10 10.60
CA VAL A 30 0.03 2.92 9.97
C VAL A 30 -0.50 4.22 9.36
N GLU A 31 -1.73 4.22 8.82
CA GLU A 31 -2.37 5.41 8.22
C GLU A 31 -3.70 5.69 8.95
N PRO A 32 -3.68 6.19 10.19
CA PRO A 32 -4.90 6.48 10.91
C PRO A 32 -5.68 7.61 10.25
N ALA A 33 -7.00 7.63 10.46
CA ALA A 33 -7.87 8.70 9.99
C ALA A 33 -7.45 10.07 10.56
N PRO A 34 -7.82 11.20 9.92
CA PRO A 34 -7.24 12.53 10.19
C PRO A 34 -7.55 13.10 11.58
N THR A 35 -8.39 12.43 12.37
CA THR A 35 -8.71 12.81 13.75
C THR A 35 -7.64 12.42 14.76
N LYS A 36 -6.68 11.59 14.35
CA LYS A 36 -5.46 11.31 15.10
C LYS A 36 -4.33 12.07 14.42
N GLU A 37 -3.53 12.80 15.20
CA GLU A 37 -2.26 13.38 14.74
C GLU A 37 -1.55 12.32 13.88
N SER A 38 -1.53 12.55 12.57
CA SER A 38 -0.98 11.57 11.66
C SER A 38 0.52 11.63 11.85
N PRO A 39 1.19 10.55 12.28
CA PRO A 39 2.62 10.47 12.09
C PRO A 39 2.85 10.68 10.59
N CYS A 40 3.76 11.59 10.24
CA CYS A 40 4.36 11.59 8.92
C CYS A 40 4.74 10.13 8.61
N PRO A 41 4.41 9.56 7.44
CA PRO A 41 4.74 8.17 7.14
C PRO A 41 6.26 7.99 7.25
N ASP A 42 6.69 7.49 8.39
CA ASP A 42 8.08 7.32 8.75
C ASP A 42 8.64 6.11 8.01
N ALA A 43 9.97 5.98 7.96
CA ALA A 43 10.65 4.80 7.42
C ALA A 43 10.13 3.47 8.03
N SER A 44 9.54 3.51 9.23
CA SER A 44 8.88 2.38 9.91
C SER A 44 7.65 1.85 9.16
N GLY A 45 6.80 2.72 8.61
CA GLY A 45 5.67 2.32 7.77
C GLY A 45 6.13 1.68 6.47
N TRP A 46 7.20 2.24 5.87
CA TRP A 46 7.81 1.68 4.67
C TRP A 46 8.41 0.30 4.93
N GLU A 47 9.17 0.09 5.99
CA GLU A 47 9.68 -1.24 6.33
C GLU A 47 8.53 -2.24 6.60
N GLY A 48 7.47 -1.77 7.26
CA GLY A 48 6.27 -2.57 7.55
C GLY A 48 5.59 -3.13 6.30
N HIS A 49 5.52 -2.36 5.20
CA HIS A 49 4.89 -2.85 3.97
C HIS A 49 5.72 -3.96 3.29
N ILE A 50 7.05 -3.84 3.29
CA ILE A 50 7.95 -4.85 2.69
C ILE A 50 7.80 -6.17 3.43
N ILE A 51 7.84 -6.11 4.77
CA ILE A 51 7.69 -7.29 5.63
C ILE A 51 6.31 -7.93 5.43
N THR A 52 5.25 -7.12 5.36
CA THR A 52 3.87 -7.61 5.18
C THR A 52 3.72 -8.31 3.83
N GLN A 53 4.19 -7.69 2.73
CA GLN A 53 4.15 -8.30 1.41
C GLN A 53 4.97 -9.60 1.36
N GLY A 54 6.16 -9.62 1.99
CA GLY A 54 6.99 -10.81 2.09
C GLY A 54 6.29 -11.98 2.78
N LYS A 55 5.59 -11.73 3.88
CA LYS A 55 4.81 -12.75 4.61
C LYS A 55 3.67 -13.31 3.75
N ILE A 56 2.89 -12.46 3.10
CA ILE A 56 1.81 -12.91 2.19
C ILE A 56 2.39 -13.78 1.06
N ASN A 57 3.47 -13.30 0.43
CA ASN A 57 4.12 -14.02 -0.66
C ASN A 57 4.66 -15.38 -0.22
N SER A 58 5.13 -15.51 1.02
CA SER A 58 5.63 -16.79 1.55
C SER A 58 4.54 -17.83 1.81
N GLY A 59 3.31 -17.41 2.13
CA GLY A 59 2.19 -18.33 2.42
C GLY A 59 1.41 -18.78 1.17
N ALA A 60 1.49 -18.03 0.08
CA ALA A 60 0.76 -18.35 -1.16
C ALA A 60 1.18 -19.68 -1.83
N PRO A 61 2.48 -20.07 -1.86
CA PRO A 61 2.93 -21.35 -2.42
C PRO A 61 2.30 -22.57 -1.73
N ASP A 62 2.12 -22.54 -0.40
CA ASP A 62 1.56 -23.66 0.37
C ASP A 62 0.13 -24.00 -0.07
N LEU A 63 -0.61 -22.99 -0.53
CA LEU A 63 -1.98 -23.13 -1.04
C LEU A 63 -2.05 -23.17 -2.57
N ARG A 64 -0.91 -23.19 -3.26
CA ARG A 64 -0.81 -23.12 -4.74
C ARG A 64 -1.53 -21.90 -5.33
N ILE A 65 -1.51 -20.77 -4.61
CA ILE A 65 -2.07 -19.51 -5.07
C ILE A 65 -1.00 -18.78 -5.90
N PRO A 66 -1.30 -18.32 -7.13
CA PRO A 66 -0.34 -17.55 -7.90
C PRO A 66 -0.12 -16.18 -7.23
N LEU A 67 1.12 -15.71 -7.23
CA LEU A 67 1.48 -14.40 -6.64
C LEU A 67 0.71 -13.23 -7.26
N SER A 68 0.21 -13.37 -8.50
CA SER A 68 -0.64 -12.35 -9.12
C SER A 68 -2.02 -12.19 -8.45
N ALA A 69 -2.44 -13.16 -7.63
CA ALA A 69 -3.72 -13.14 -6.94
C ALA A 69 -3.62 -12.71 -5.49
N VAL A 70 -2.41 -12.63 -4.93
CA VAL A 70 -2.25 -12.19 -3.53
C VAL A 70 -2.47 -10.67 -3.44
N PRO A 71 -2.94 -10.17 -2.28
CA PRO A 71 -3.07 -8.73 -2.07
C PRO A 71 -1.75 -7.98 -2.31
N ASN A 72 -1.85 -6.85 -3.02
CA ASN A 72 -0.73 -5.94 -3.21
C ASN A 72 -0.77 -4.86 -2.12
N VAL A 73 0.12 -5.00 -1.14
CA VAL A 73 0.13 -4.14 0.07
C VAL A 73 0.37 -2.67 -0.30
N MET A 74 1.25 -2.39 -1.27
CA MET A 74 1.52 -1.03 -1.74
C MET A 74 0.30 -0.39 -2.39
N ALA A 75 -0.42 -1.16 -3.23
CA ALA A 75 -1.65 -0.69 -3.86
C ALA A 75 -2.73 -0.39 -2.81
N CYS A 76 -2.91 -1.26 -1.82
CA CYS A 76 -3.84 -1.03 -0.71
C CYS A 76 -3.47 0.23 0.09
N TRP A 77 -2.18 0.44 0.38
CA TRP A 77 -1.71 1.61 1.10
C TRP A 77 -1.97 2.90 0.31
N ASN A 78 -1.59 2.93 -0.97
CA ASN A 78 -1.86 4.08 -1.85
C ASN A 78 -3.37 4.37 -1.96
N ALA A 79 -4.21 3.34 -2.10
CA ALA A 79 -5.66 3.50 -2.11
C ALA A 79 -6.17 4.13 -0.81
N ARG A 80 -5.68 3.68 0.35
CA ARG A 80 -6.04 4.27 1.64
C ARG A 80 -5.62 5.73 1.75
N ARG A 81 -4.37 6.06 1.42
CA ARG A 81 -3.88 7.45 1.47
C ARG A 81 -4.67 8.38 0.55
N ASN A 82 -5.02 7.90 -0.64
CA ASN A 82 -5.86 8.65 -1.56
C ASN A 82 -7.25 8.93 -0.97
N ARG A 83 -7.89 7.95 -0.31
CA ARG A 83 -9.16 8.20 0.41
C ARG A 83 -9.02 9.20 1.55
N LEU A 84 -7.85 9.29 2.17
CA LEU A 84 -7.55 10.23 3.25
C LEU A 84 -7.06 11.60 2.75
N GLY A 85 -6.97 11.83 1.43
CA GLY A 85 -6.49 13.09 0.84
C GLY A 85 -4.98 13.30 0.93
N ARG A 86 -4.19 12.27 1.21
CA ARG A 86 -2.72 12.34 1.40
C ARG A 86 -1.90 12.04 0.14
N GLY A 87 -2.55 11.60 -0.94
CA GLY A 87 -1.90 11.16 -2.18
C GLY A 87 -1.10 9.85 -2.02
N PRO A 88 -0.59 9.24 -3.10
CA PRO A 88 0.20 8.02 -3.02
C PRO A 88 1.52 8.23 -2.28
N ILE A 89 2.16 7.14 -1.86
CA ILE A 89 3.52 7.19 -1.32
C ILE A 89 4.48 7.55 -2.47
N VAL A 90 5.31 8.55 -2.24
CA VAL A 90 6.48 8.82 -3.06
C VAL A 90 7.70 8.17 -2.40
N PRO A 91 8.44 7.30 -3.09
CA PRO A 91 9.71 6.80 -2.59
C PRO A 91 10.65 7.98 -2.31
N ILE A 92 11.28 8.01 -1.13
CA ILE A 92 12.29 9.01 -0.79
C ILE A 92 13.40 8.93 -1.85
N GLY A 93 13.56 9.99 -2.64
CA GLY A 93 14.64 10.11 -3.65
C GLY A 93 14.20 10.46 -5.07
N ILE A 94 12.90 10.52 -5.37
CA ILE A 94 12.44 11.09 -6.65
C ILE A 94 11.95 12.51 -6.36
N PRO A 95 12.64 13.56 -6.85
CA PRO A 95 12.13 14.92 -6.71
C PRO A 95 10.76 14.97 -7.39
N ASP A 96 9.80 15.47 -6.63
CA ASP A 96 8.44 15.68 -7.08
C ASP A 96 8.47 16.49 -8.39
N ALA A 97 7.99 15.89 -9.48
CA ALA A 97 7.91 16.56 -10.77
C ALA A 97 6.88 17.71 -10.78
N GLY A 98 6.32 18.07 -9.61
CA GLY A 98 5.33 19.12 -9.44
C GLY A 98 5.74 20.33 -8.58
N SER A 99 6.95 20.40 -7.99
CA SER A 99 7.32 21.59 -7.20
C SER A 99 7.84 22.72 -8.09
N SER A 100 6.93 23.35 -8.83
CA SER A 100 7.19 24.68 -9.41
C SER A 100 7.38 25.66 -8.25
N GLY A 101 8.63 26.06 -8.02
CA GLY A 101 9.01 26.99 -6.97
C GLY A 101 8.17 28.26 -7.02
N HIS A 102 7.49 28.56 -5.91
CA HIS A 102 7.09 29.94 -5.62
C HIS A 102 8.37 30.71 -5.26
N ALA A 103 9.03 31.26 -6.28
CA ALA A 103 10.05 32.27 -6.09
C ALA A 103 9.38 33.50 -5.47
N GLY A 104 9.76 33.81 -4.24
CA GLY A 104 9.39 35.05 -3.57
C GLY A 104 9.91 36.26 -4.34
N GLY A 105 9.00 37.04 -4.91
CA GLY A 105 9.28 38.37 -5.41
C GLY A 105 9.15 39.39 -4.29
N ALA A 106 10.21 39.61 -3.53
CA ALA A 106 10.36 40.83 -2.73
C ALA A 106 10.83 41.95 -3.68
N ALA A 107 9.90 42.76 -4.18
CA ALA A 107 10.23 44.02 -4.82
C ALA A 107 10.74 44.99 -3.75
N GLN A 108 12.01 45.35 -3.86
CA GLN A 108 12.61 46.47 -3.13
C GLN A 108 12.12 47.80 -3.75
N TYR A 109 11.84 48.77 -2.88
CA TYR A 109 11.57 50.17 -3.23
C TYR A 109 12.83 50.87 -3.75
#